data_AF-A0A2E6D7E3-F1
#
_entry.id   AF-A0A2E6D7E3-F1
#
_cell.length_a   1.000
_cell.length_b   1.000
_cell.length_c   1.000
_cell.angle_alpha   90.00
_cell.angle_beta   90.00
_cell.angle_gamma   90.00
#
_symmetry.space_group_name_H-M   'P 1'
#
loop_
_entity.id
_entity.type
_entity.pdbx_description
1 polymer ?
#
loop_
_entity_poly.entity_id
_entity_poly.type
_entity_poly.pdbx_seq_one_letter_code
_entity_poly.pdbx_strand_id
1 'polypeptide(L)'
;MRFLITLALLGLFCASGAVAQIIQVEFKDAKAAKRYKKALALINGEQVLLGEPVEGGGFWIEKKDQGSTIHYQGGGDNDLYLLDVRDPSQIPYKINRKGEKEATKKSSVLSVRGKDIKALRLFQPTETIETLAREYTFRLRRIQDCEDARDEHKRGSRPWFAAHHLLLGAYERTINWLMSCSFTAAVEPLAKTLAKEKRQVAKEAITLRAEAALNSVKVLGTPDDLQDAVEKTGDDSHVFRVQESQHLRVVYFERFSDERISDLLRLGEKVIELFRNQFVDPYVSPDFEDRIPEGVFQEFYFGPSDITYHEHFVEAYYGFIWGDDANKKRHRNSSGSRFSPNPGLCLDAWRVPEREDMEGLITHGLGHSLADFHFHGSATGMQQPWLEEGLGYYLSFELLGRNSVTCSAFDPGTYVRRAKEEGKKEIGMSYREMLNATAREYAPRIDRLLLKYLYAMEDEDLAKSWSFLDYVATDLDLTGQRWLRSCCRLARNRDTFMAELRKYTEELYGQPDADGSPSGYQAGKDVFDFLDKRWLKYAETEQISGADR
;
A
#
# COMPACT_ATOMS: atom_id res chain seq x y z
N MET A 1 -55.06 -6.87 30.79
CA MET A 1 -54.79 -7.97 29.85
C MET A 1 -54.51 -7.34 28.49
N ARG A 2 -53.36 -7.64 27.86
CA ARG A 2 -52.86 -7.12 26.56
C ARG A 2 -52.37 -5.66 26.56
N PHE A 3 -51.05 -5.46 26.71
CA PHE A 3 -50.22 -4.41 26.07
C PHE A 3 -48.78 -4.42 26.63
N LEU A 4 -48.13 -5.59 26.70
CA LEU A 4 -46.77 -5.73 27.26
C LEU A 4 -45.94 -6.88 26.66
N ILE A 5 -46.22 -7.27 25.40
CA ILE A 5 -45.45 -8.29 24.68
C ILE A 5 -45.32 -7.87 23.21
N THR A 6 -44.55 -6.82 22.94
CA THR A 6 -44.07 -6.52 21.56
C THR A 6 -42.73 -5.75 21.56
N LEU A 7 -42.00 -5.76 22.67
CA LEU A 7 -40.68 -5.10 22.79
C LEU A 7 -39.54 -6.08 23.16
N ALA A 8 -39.77 -7.39 23.02
CA ALA A 8 -38.84 -8.45 23.43
C ALA A 8 -38.40 -9.38 22.28
N LEU A 9 -38.50 -8.95 21.02
CA LEU A 9 -38.19 -9.79 19.84
C LEU A 9 -37.45 -9.04 18.72
N LEU A 10 -36.62 -8.06 19.08
CA LEU A 10 -35.69 -7.39 18.15
C LEU A 10 -34.23 -7.38 18.67
N GLY A 11 -33.95 -8.22 19.65
CA GLY A 11 -32.58 -8.59 20.05
C GLY A 11 -32.42 -10.09 19.89
N LEU A 12 -31.98 -10.54 18.71
CA LEU A 12 -31.31 -11.83 18.44
C LEU A 12 -31.17 -12.09 16.93
N PHE A 13 -30.50 -11.19 16.20
CA PHE A 13 -29.74 -11.53 14.98
C PHE A 13 -28.51 -10.61 14.87
N CYS A 14 -27.73 -10.55 15.96
CA CYS A 14 -26.34 -10.12 15.90
C CYS A 14 -25.50 -11.30 15.40
N ALA A 15 -25.44 -11.47 14.08
CA ALA A 15 -24.41 -12.24 13.41
C ALA A 15 -24.10 -11.55 12.09
N SER A 16 -23.46 -10.38 12.16
CA SER A 16 -22.74 -9.84 11.01
C SER A 16 -21.53 -10.75 10.76
N GLY A 17 -21.71 -11.72 9.86
CA GLY A 17 -20.62 -12.56 9.38
C GLY A 17 -19.43 -11.71 8.91
N ALA A 18 -18.23 -12.15 9.27
CA ALA A 18 -16.98 -11.49 8.90
C ALA A 18 -16.85 -11.40 7.38
N VAL A 19 -16.50 -10.21 6.88
CA VAL A 19 -15.90 -10.05 5.54
C VAL A 19 -14.56 -10.76 5.62
N ALA A 20 -14.48 -11.99 5.11
CA ALA A 20 -13.43 -12.94 5.48
C ALA A 20 -12.01 -12.39 5.24
N GLN A 21 -11.12 -12.61 6.20
CA GLN A 21 -9.72 -12.18 6.22
C GLN A 21 -8.85 -13.44 6.11
N ILE A 22 -7.81 -13.43 5.28
CA ILE A 22 -6.86 -14.55 5.24
C ILE A 22 -6.07 -14.53 6.55
N ILE A 23 -6.11 -15.64 7.28
CA ILE A 23 -5.39 -15.81 8.54
C ILE A 23 -4.13 -16.65 8.32
N GLN A 24 -3.12 -16.36 9.14
CA GLN A 24 -1.93 -17.18 9.30
C GLN A 24 -2.05 -18.00 10.59
N VAL A 25 -1.86 -19.32 10.47
CA VAL A 25 -1.81 -20.24 11.61
C VAL A 25 -0.37 -20.66 11.87
N GLU A 26 0.14 -20.31 13.05
CA GLU A 26 1.43 -20.78 13.55
C GLU A 26 1.25 -22.04 14.41
N PHE A 27 2.16 -23.00 14.25
CA PHE A 27 2.14 -24.24 15.02
C PHE A 27 3.03 -24.17 16.26
N LYS A 28 2.67 -24.91 17.31
CA LYS A 28 3.46 -24.97 18.56
C LYS A 28 4.83 -25.59 18.38
N ASP A 29 4.93 -26.55 17.47
CA ASP A 29 6.18 -27.25 17.17
C ASP A 29 6.17 -27.85 15.75
N ALA A 30 7.34 -28.30 15.28
CA ALA A 30 7.52 -28.93 13.97
C ALA A 30 6.74 -30.25 13.83
N LYS A 31 6.44 -30.95 14.94
CA LYS A 31 5.71 -32.23 14.92
C LYS A 31 4.22 -31.99 14.63
N ALA A 32 3.65 -30.91 15.17
CA ALA A 32 2.31 -30.43 14.85
C ALA A 32 2.25 -30.02 13.37
N ALA A 33 3.17 -29.16 12.92
CA ALA A 33 3.23 -28.70 11.53
C ALA A 33 3.33 -29.86 10.52
N LYS A 34 4.13 -30.90 10.82
CA LYS A 34 4.35 -32.06 9.92
C LYS A 34 3.06 -32.77 9.48
N ARG A 35 1.97 -32.69 10.27
CA ARG A 35 0.65 -33.23 9.89
C ARG A 35 0.05 -32.52 8.68
N TYR A 36 0.43 -31.26 8.47
CA TYR A 36 -0.12 -30.35 7.48
C TYR A 36 0.84 -30.04 6.34
N LYS A 37 1.97 -30.75 6.24
CA LYS A 37 3.11 -30.50 5.32
C LYS A 37 2.77 -30.25 3.83
N LYS A 38 1.59 -30.67 3.36
CA LYS A 38 1.16 -30.47 1.97
C LYS A 38 0.57 -29.08 1.71
N ALA A 39 0.25 -28.33 2.77
CA ALA A 39 -0.43 -27.04 2.72
C ALA A 39 0.37 -25.92 3.42
N LEU A 40 1.60 -26.21 3.87
CA LEU A 40 2.42 -25.23 4.58
C LEU A 40 3.05 -24.23 3.61
N ALA A 41 2.99 -22.96 3.99
CA ALA A 41 3.80 -21.88 3.43
C ALA A 41 5.04 -21.66 4.31
N LEU A 42 6.08 -21.04 3.74
CA LEU A 42 7.24 -20.56 4.49
C LEU A 42 7.19 -19.03 4.56
N ILE A 43 7.08 -18.47 5.76
CA ILE A 43 7.05 -17.02 5.99
C ILE A 43 8.09 -16.71 7.06
N ASN A 44 9.05 -15.83 6.77
CA ASN A 44 10.12 -15.44 7.70
C ASN A 44 10.84 -16.64 8.34
N GLY A 45 11.05 -17.71 7.58
CA GLY A 45 11.66 -18.96 8.05
C GLY A 45 10.74 -19.89 8.85
N GLU A 46 9.50 -19.50 9.12
CA GLU A 46 8.51 -20.30 9.83
C GLU A 46 7.53 -21.02 8.90
N GLN A 47 7.20 -22.28 9.22
CA GLN A 47 6.16 -23.02 8.50
C GLN A 47 4.78 -22.71 9.06
N VAL A 48 3.90 -22.20 8.20
CA VAL A 48 2.57 -21.71 8.59
C VAL A 48 1.49 -22.22 7.65
N LEU A 49 0.22 -22.21 8.07
CA LEU A 49 -0.91 -22.32 7.14
C LEU A 49 -1.48 -20.95 6.84
N LEU A 50 -1.92 -20.75 5.60
CA LEU A 50 -2.66 -19.59 5.15
C LEU A 50 -4.04 -20.04 4.67
N GLY A 51 -5.09 -19.34 5.10
CA GLY A 51 -6.43 -19.67 4.65
C GLY A 51 -7.51 -18.78 5.24
N GLU A 52 -8.74 -18.98 4.76
CA GLU A 52 -9.91 -18.29 5.27
C GLU A 52 -10.72 -19.18 6.22
N PRO A 53 -11.20 -18.64 7.36
CA PRO A 53 -12.14 -19.34 8.23
C PRO A 53 -13.37 -19.87 7.49
N VAL A 54 -13.69 -21.14 7.69
CA VAL A 54 -14.99 -21.70 7.28
C VAL A 54 -16.06 -21.22 8.27
N GLU A 55 -17.21 -20.75 7.77
CA GLU A 55 -18.33 -20.33 8.62
C GLU A 55 -18.80 -21.51 9.50
N GLY A 56 -18.82 -21.29 10.83
CA GLY A 56 -19.13 -22.35 11.80
C GLY A 56 -18.00 -23.36 12.02
N GLY A 57 -16.87 -23.22 11.32
CA GLY A 57 -15.71 -24.11 11.37
C GLY A 57 -14.76 -23.85 12.53
N GLY A 58 -15.22 -23.36 13.68
CA GLY A 58 -14.39 -23.21 14.89
C GLY A 58 -13.45 -21.99 14.95
N PHE A 59 -13.06 -21.38 13.82
CA PHE A 59 -12.42 -20.06 13.79
C PHE A 59 -13.46 -18.92 13.75
N TRP A 60 -13.24 -17.84 14.49
CA TRP A 60 -14.03 -16.60 14.34
C TRP A 60 -13.19 -15.37 14.62
N ILE A 61 -13.60 -14.24 14.03
CA ILE A 61 -12.91 -12.95 14.16
C ILE A 61 -13.84 -12.00 14.90
N GLU A 62 -13.35 -11.44 15.99
CA GLU A 62 -14.01 -10.39 16.76
C GLU A 62 -13.38 -9.04 16.38
N LYS A 63 -14.17 -8.16 15.75
CA LYS A 63 -13.73 -6.79 15.43
C LYS A 63 -13.90 -5.89 16.66
N LYS A 64 -12.85 -5.17 17.06
CA LYS A 64 -12.88 -4.12 18.09
C LYS A 64 -12.40 -2.80 17.49
N ASP A 65 -12.72 -1.70 18.17
CA ASP A 65 -12.35 -0.34 17.75
C ASP A 65 -10.82 -0.13 17.64
N GLN A 66 -10.01 -0.99 18.27
CA GLN A 66 -8.54 -0.97 18.24
C GLN A 66 -7.94 -2.18 17.51
N GLY A 67 -8.71 -2.83 16.64
CA GLY A 67 -8.25 -3.95 15.81
C GLY A 67 -9.06 -5.24 15.99
N SER A 68 -8.78 -6.21 15.14
CA SER A 68 -9.47 -7.50 15.13
C SER A 68 -8.72 -8.55 15.96
N THR A 69 -9.44 -9.29 16.79
CA THR A 69 -8.93 -10.46 17.52
C THR A 69 -9.43 -11.74 16.85
N ILE A 70 -8.52 -12.69 16.59
CA ILE A 70 -8.87 -13.99 16.02
C ILE A 70 -8.98 -15.01 17.15
N HIS A 71 -10.07 -15.75 17.14
CA HIS A 71 -10.38 -16.78 18.12
C HIS A 71 -10.54 -18.15 17.44
N TYR A 72 -10.38 -19.20 18.23
CA TYR A 72 -10.48 -20.58 17.77
C TYR A 72 -10.91 -21.53 18.89
N GLN A 73 -11.42 -22.69 18.52
CA GLN A 73 -11.77 -23.77 19.45
C GLN A 73 -10.50 -24.51 19.91
N GLY A 74 -10.03 -24.21 21.13
CA GLY A 74 -8.79 -24.79 21.69
C GLY A 74 -8.78 -26.32 21.80
N GLY A 75 -9.93 -26.93 22.13
CA GLY A 75 -10.08 -28.39 22.23
C GLY A 75 -10.62 -29.07 20.96
N GLY A 76 -11.08 -28.28 19.98
CA GLY A 76 -11.80 -28.75 18.80
C GLY A 76 -10.98 -28.70 17.52
N ASP A 77 -11.64 -29.09 16.43
CA ASP A 77 -11.15 -28.89 15.07
C ASP A 77 -11.57 -27.50 14.58
N ASN A 78 -10.70 -26.88 13.78
CA ASN A 78 -10.89 -25.54 13.24
C ASN A 78 -10.63 -25.57 11.74
N ASP A 79 -11.64 -25.30 10.94
CA ASP A 79 -11.66 -25.51 9.50
C ASP A 79 -11.27 -24.25 8.72
N LEU A 80 -10.38 -24.42 7.74
CA LEU A 80 -9.94 -23.37 6.82
C LEU A 80 -10.16 -23.77 5.37
N TYR A 81 -10.64 -22.83 4.56
CA TYR A 81 -10.39 -22.83 3.13
C TYR A 81 -8.91 -22.52 2.89
N LEU A 82 -8.19 -23.44 2.26
CA LEU A 82 -6.75 -23.29 2.06
C LEU A 82 -6.39 -22.36 0.90
N LEU A 83 -5.47 -21.44 1.14
CA LEU A 83 -4.79 -20.69 0.10
C LEU A 83 -3.74 -21.58 -0.57
N ASP A 84 -3.83 -21.82 -1.88
CA ASP A 84 -2.76 -22.52 -2.62
C ASP A 84 -1.63 -21.54 -2.94
N VAL A 85 -0.60 -21.56 -2.10
CA VAL A 85 0.61 -20.72 -2.24
C VAL A 85 1.40 -20.98 -3.52
N ARG A 86 1.03 -22.00 -4.31
CA ARG A 86 1.69 -22.30 -5.58
C ARG A 86 0.96 -21.73 -6.78
N ASP A 87 -0.34 -21.47 -6.66
CA ASP A 87 -1.18 -20.98 -7.75
C ASP A 87 -2.23 -20.00 -7.22
N PRO A 88 -1.99 -18.68 -7.36
CA PRO A 88 -2.90 -17.63 -6.90
C PRO A 88 -4.29 -17.69 -7.55
N SER A 89 -4.43 -18.37 -8.70
CA SER A 89 -5.72 -18.47 -9.41
C SER A 89 -6.66 -19.52 -8.80
N GLN A 90 -6.17 -20.39 -7.91
CA GLN A 90 -6.98 -21.47 -7.36
C GLN A 90 -7.87 -20.99 -6.22
N ILE A 91 -9.18 -20.95 -6.49
CA ILE A 91 -10.19 -20.64 -5.49
C ILE A 91 -10.72 -21.96 -4.87
N PRO A 92 -10.61 -22.16 -3.54
CA PRO A 92 -11.00 -23.40 -2.87
C PRO A 92 -12.51 -23.59 -2.72
N TYR A 93 -13.31 -22.58 -3.06
CA TYR A 93 -14.76 -22.57 -2.93
C TYR A 93 -15.43 -21.95 -4.16
N LYS A 94 -16.73 -22.17 -4.28
CA LYS A 94 -17.65 -21.44 -5.16
C LYS A 94 -18.71 -20.76 -4.29
N ILE A 95 -19.31 -19.70 -4.79
CA ILE A 95 -20.43 -19.05 -4.13
C ILE A 95 -21.73 -19.72 -4.61
N ASN A 96 -22.51 -20.24 -3.67
CA ASN A 96 -23.79 -20.88 -3.98
C ASN A 96 -24.89 -19.83 -4.24
N ARG A 97 -26.09 -20.27 -4.65
CA ARG A 97 -27.23 -19.37 -4.92
C ARG A 97 -27.71 -18.55 -3.70
N LYS A 98 -27.29 -18.91 -2.49
CA LYS A 98 -27.61 -18.21 -1.24
C LYS A 98 -26.50 -17.22 -0.83
N GLY A 99 -25.45 -17.08 -1.65
CA GLY A 99 -24.30 -16.23 -1.33
C GLY A 99 -23.35 -16.85 -0.31
N GLU A 100 -23.36 -18.19 -0.14
CA GLU A 100 -22.51 -18.88 0.83
C GLU A 100 -21.35 -19.59 0.11
N LYS A 101 -20.18 -19.63 0.75
CA LYS A 101 -19.01 -20.36 0.26
C LYS A 101 -19.26 -21.87 0.40
N GLU A 102 -19.16 -22.57 -0.72
CA GLU A 102 -19.23 -24.04 -0.79
C GLU A 102 -17.89 -24.56 -1.34
N ALA A 103 -17.22 -25.44 -0.59
CA ALA A 103 -15.95 -26.04 -1.01
C ALA A 103 -16.07 -26.70 -2.39
N THR A 104 -15.12 -26.42 -3.29
CA THR A 104 -15.10 -27.04 -4.63
C THR A 104 -14.78 -28.53 -4.58
N LYS A 105 -14.03 -28.98 -3.57
CA LYS A 105 -13.66 -30.36 -3.29
C LYS A 105 -13.38 -30.55 -1.80
N LYS A 106 -13.48 -31.78 -1.29
CA LYS A 106 -13.21 -32.07 0.13
C LYS A 106 -11.80 -31.65 0.59
N SER A 107 -10.81 -31.70 -0.29
CA SER A 107 -9.43 -31.30 0.02
C SER A 107 -9.20 -29.78 0.05
N SER A 108 -10.19 -28.98 -0.33
CA SER A 108 -10.12 -27.51 -0.26
C SER A 108 -10.30 -27.00 1.18
N VAL A 109 -10.85 -27.83 2.06
CA VAL A 109 -11.02 -27.53 3.48
C VAL A 109 -10.05 -28.37 4.30
N LEU A 110 -9.37 -27.73 5.26
CA LEU A 110 -8.45 -28.38 6.16
C LEU A 110 -8.84 -28.10 7.62
N SER A 111 -9.01 -29.18 8.39
CA SER A 111 -9.27 -29.12 9.83
C SER A 111 -7.97 -29.07 10.63
N VAL A 112 -7.78 -28.01 11.40
CA VAL A 112 -6.64 -27.77 12.29
C VAL A 112 -7.06 -27.96 13.74
N ARG A 113 -6.33 -28.82 14.48
CA ARG A 113 -6.63 -29.05 15.90
C ARG A 113 -6.20 -27.85 16.73
N GLY A 114 -7.09 -27.30 17.56
CA GLY A 114 -6.78 -26.13 18.39
C GLY A 114 -5.54 -26.31 19.27
N LYS A 115 -5.31 -27.53 19.78
CA LYS A 115 -4.13 -27.85 20.61
C LYS A 115 -2.80 -27.72 19.86
N ASP A 116 -2.81 -27.82 18.54
CA ASP A 116 -1.63 -27.76 17.67
C ASP A 116 -1.27 -26.28 17.31
N ILE A 117 -2.16 -25.32 17.58
CA ILE A 117 -2.02 -23.88 17.25
C ILE A 117 -1.24 -23.14 18.35
N LYS A 118 -0.17 -22.44 17.96
CA LYS A 118 0.63 -21.54 18.82
C LYS A 118 0.04 -20.13 18.86
N ALA A 119 -0.26 -19.59 17.68
CA ALA A 119 -0.76 -18.24 17.50
C ALA A 119 -1.52 -18.14 16.17
N LEU A 120 -2.38 -17.12 16.09
CA LEU A 120 -3.09 -16.72 14.87
C LEU A 120 -2.73 -15.28 14.55
N ARG A 121 -2.64 -14.95 13.26
CA ARG A 121 -2.47 -13.58 12.78
C ARG A 121 -3.41 -13.30 11.62
N LEU A 122 -3.76 -12.04 11.45
CA LEU A 122 -4.35 -11.57 10.20
C LEU A 122 -3.21 -11.38 9.21
N PHE A 123 -3.21 -12.18 8.15
CA PHE A 123 -2.20 -12.12 7.10
C PHE A 123 -2.61 -11.10 6.04
N GLN A 124 -3.82 -11.25 5.50
CA GLN A 124 -4.44 -10.24 4.62
C GLN A 124 -5.77 -9.82 5.23
N PRO A 125 -5.81 -8.70 5.99
CA PRO A 125 -6.99 -8.29 6.76
C PRO A 125 -8.15 -7.79 5.88
N THR A 126 -7.89 -7.49 4.62
CA THR A 126 -8.87 -6.90 3.70
C THR A 126 -9.08 -7.75 2.45
N GLU A 127 -8.44 -8.92 2.37
CA GLU A 127 -8.50 -9.79 1.20
C GLU A 127 -9.08 -11.15 1.53
N THR A 128 -9.73 -11.71 0.52
CA THR A 128 -10.12 -13.12 0.43
C THR A 128 -9.24 -13.82 -0.62
N ILE A 129 -9.24 -15.15 -0.63
CA ILE A 129 -8.57 -15.96 -1.65
C ILE A 129 -9.14 -15.64 -3.04
N GLU A 130 -10.46 -15.38 -3.13
CA GLU A 130 -11.09 -14.96 -4.38
C GLU A 130 -10.59 -13.58 -4.84
N THR A 131 -10.48 -12.59 -3.95
CA THR A 131 -10.00 -11.26 -4.32
C THR A 131 -8.53 -11.30 -4.75
N LEU A 132 -7.69 -12.10 -4.08
CA LEU A 132 -6.30 -12.32 -4.51
C LEU A 132 -6.22 -12.98 -5.90
N ALA A 133 -7.11 -13.93 -6.21
CA ALA A 133 -7.15 -14.57 -7.53
C ALA A 133 -7.55 -13.58 -8.65
N ARG A 134 -8.51 -12.68 -8.38
CA ARG A 134 -8.89 -11.62 -9.31
C ARG A 134 -7.76 -10.61 -9.50
N GLU A 135 -7.10 -10.19 -8.42
CA GLU A 135 -5.94 -9.28 -8.45
C GLU A 135 -4.78 -9.90 -9.26
N TYR A 136 -4.51 -11.20 -9.11
CA TYR A 136 -3.50 -11.88 -9.91
C TYR A 136 -3.82 -11.81 -11.41
N THR A 137 -5.07 -12.10 -11.78
CA THR A 137 -5.54 -12.04 -13.18
C THR A 137 -5.42 -10.62 -13.74
N PHE A 138 -5.81 -9.62 -12.95
CA PHE A 138 -5.68 -8.21 -13.29
C PHE A 138 -4.22 -7.82 -13.56
N ARG A 139 -3.29 -8.25 -12.70
CA ARG A 139 -1.84 -7.96 -12.86
C ARG A 139 -1.24 -8.62 -14.10
N LEU A 140 -1.62 -9.87 -14.40
CA LEU A 140 -1.19 -10.54 -15.62
C LEU A 140 -1.68 -9.80 -16.87
N ARG A 141 -2.92 -9.29 -16.85
CA ARG A 141 -3.44 -8.45 -17.93
C ARG A 141 -2.64 -7.16 -18.09
N ARG A 142 -2.31 -6.46 -17.00
CA ARG A 142 -1.47 -5.25 -17.08
C ARG A 142 -0.08 -5.52 -17.68
N ILE A 143 0.50 -6.68 -17.40
CA ILE A 143 1.75 -7.10 -18.05
C ILE A 143 1.52 -7.22 -19.56
N GLN A 144 0.46 -7.92 -19.98
CA GLN A 144 0.11 -8.06 -21.40
C GLN A 144 -0.13 -6.70 -22.07
N ASP A 145 -0.89 -5.80 -21.44
CA ASP A 145 -1.16 -4.46 -21.97
C ASP A 145 0.15 -3.67 -22.17
N CYS A 146 1.14 -3.82 -21.27
CA CYS A 146 2.47 -3.21 -21.41
C CYS A 146 3.30 -3.88 -22.52
N GLU A 147 3.17 -5.19 -22.74
CA GLU A 147 3.82 -5.91 -23.85
C GLU A 147 3.27 -5.42 -25.18
N ASP A 148 1.95 -5.33 -25.29
CA ASP A 148 1.25 -4.86 -26.49
C ASP A 148 1.65 -3.40 -26.81
N ALA A 149 1.59 -2.51 -25.82
CA ALA A 149 2.00 -1.10 -25.98
C ALA A 149 3.47 -0.94 -26.39
N ARG A 150 4.37 -1.78 -25.87
CA ARG A 150 5.78 -1.78 -26.29
C ARG A 150 5.91 -2.21 -27.75
N ASP A 151 5.18 -3.25 -28.14
CA ASP A 151 5.31 -3.89 -29.46
C ASP A 151 4.68 -3.05 -30.60
N GLU A 152 3.87 -2.05 -30.26
CA GLU A 152 3.43 -0.98 -31.20
C GLU A 152 4.59 -0.08 -31.67
N HIS A 153 5.69 -0.05 -30.93
CA HIS A 153 6.84 0.81 -31.24
C HIS A 153 7.99 0.03 -31.89
N LYS A 154 8.73 0.70 -32.77
CA LYS A 154 9.93 0.13 -33.37
C LYS A 154 10.99 -0.13 -32.30
N ARG A 155 11.43 -1.39 -32.16
CA ARG A 155 12.51 -1.79 -31.25
C ARG A 155 13.75 -0.89 -31.37
N GLY A 156 14.25 -0.42 -30.22
CA GLY A 156 15.40 0.48 -30.12
C GLY A 156 15.07 1.97 -30.34
N SER A 157 13.82 2.32 -30.61
CA SER A 157 13.38 3.72 -30.59
C SER A 157 13.18 4.21 -29.16
N ARG A 158 13.23 5.53 -28.95
CA ARG A 158 12.96 6.14 -27.62
C ARG A 158 11.57 5.76 -27.05
N PRO A 159 10.46 5.79 -27.83
CA PRO A 159 9.16 5.32 -27.35
C PRO A 159 9.16 3.84 -26.97
N TRP A 160 9.88 3.00 -27.73
CA TRP A 160 10.00 1.58 -27.39
C TRP A 160 10.72 1.37 -26.04
N PHE A 161 11.81 2.09 -25.78
CA PHE A 161 12.49 2.00 -24.48
C PHE A 161 11.59 2.46 -23.34
N ALA A 162 10.87 3.57 -23.51
CA ALA A 162 9.94 4.07 -22.50
C ALA A 162 8.85 3.02 -22.17
N ALA A 163 8.21 2.44 -23.19
CA ALA A 163 7.22 1.37 -23.00
C ALA A 163 7.84 0.09 -22.40
N HIS A 164 9.07 -0.27 -22.79
CA HIS A 164 9.77 -1.42 -22.22
C HIS A 164 10.10 -1.22 -20.74
N HIS A 165 10.43 -0.01 -20.29
CA HIS A 165 10.63 0.28 -18.87
C HIS A 165 9.34 0.12 -18.05
N LEU A 166 8.19 0.55 -18.59
CA LEU A 166 6.89 0.31 -17.96
C LEU A 166 6.58 -1.19 -17.84
N LEU A 167 6.90 -1.98 -18.87
CA LEU A 167 6.79 -3.44 -18.83
C LEU A 167 7.67 -4.06 -17.74
N LEU A 168 8.93 -3.65 -17.62
CA LEU A 168 9.81 -4.12 -16.54
C LEU A 168 9.20 -3.81 -15.17
N GLY A 169 8.67 -2.60 -15.00
CA GLY A 169 7.94 -2.19 -13.78
C GLY A 169 6.72 -3.06 -13.49
N ALA A 170 5.92 -3.42 -14.50
CA ALA A 170 4.75 -4.29 -14.35
C ALA A 170 5.12 -5.70 -13.86
N TYR A 171 6.20 -6.28 -14.40
CA TYR A 171 6.75 -7.53 -13.91
C TYR A 171 7.25 -7.42 -12.47
N GLU A 172 8.01 -6.38 -12.13
CA GLU A 172 8.54 -6.16 -10.78
C GLU A 172 7.42 -5.97 -9.74
N ARG A 173 6.40 -5.18 -10.05
CA ARG A 173 5.21 -5.01 -9.20
C ARG A 173 4.51 -6.33 -8.93
N THR A 174 4.27 -7.11 -9.98
CA THR A 174 3.61 -8.41 -9.87
C THR A 174 4.44 -9.41 -9.06
N ILE A 175 5.75 -9.45 -9.28
CA ILE A 175 6.65 -10.33 -8.52
C ILE A 175 6.70 -9.94 -7.04
N ASN A 176 6.83 -8.66 -6.71
CA ASN A 176 6.86 -8.22 -5.31
C ASN A 176 5.51 -8.49 -4.62
N TRP A 177 4.39 -8.27 -5.32
CA TRP A 177 3.05 -8.62 -4.81
C TRP A 177 2.89 -10.12 -4.56
N LEU A 178 3.37 -10.98 -5.47
CA LEU A 178 3.34 -12.42 -5.27
C LEU A 178 4.17 -12.82 -4.04
N MET A 179 5.35 -12.23 -3.86
CA MET A 179 6.19 -12.46 -2.69
C MET A 179 5.51 -12.00 -1.39
N SER A 180 4.90 -10.81 -1.36
CA SER A 180 4.21 -10.30 -0.17
C SER A 180 2.98 -11.14 0.21
N CYS A 181 2.32 -11.74 -0.78
CA CYS A 181 1.20 -12.67 -0.59
C CYS A 181 1.63 -14.14 -0.40
N SER A 182 2.94 -14.41 -0.27
CA SER A 182 3.52 -15.76 -0.09
C SER A 182 3.34 -16.73 -1.26
N PHE A 183 3.05 -16.24 -2.47
CA PHE A 183 2.92 -17.04 -3.70
C PHE A 183 4.26 -17.35 -4.38
N THR A 184 5.21 -17.89 -3.62
CA THR A 184 6.61 -18.04 -4.06
C THR A 184 6.79 -18.88 -5.34
N ALA A 185 5.94 -19.89 -5.58
CA ALA A 185 6.08 -20.72 -6.79
C ALA A 185 5.64 -19.99 -8.07
N ALA A 186 4.67 -19.07 -7.97
CA ALA A 186 4.22 -18.27 -9.10
C ALA A 186 5.22 -17.18 -9.50
N VAL A 187 6.19 -16.87 -8.62
CA VAL A 187 7.25 -15.87 -8.89
C VAL A 187 8.25 -16.38 -9.93
N GLU A 188 8.66 -17.65 -9.86
CA GLU A 188 9.77 -18.16 -10.68
C GLU A 188 9.57 -17.97 -12.19
N PRO A 189 8.40 -18.31 -12.80
CA PRO A 189 8.17 -18.07 -14.22
C PRO A 189 8.30 -16.59 -14.60
N LEU A 190 7.69 -15.70 -13.81
CA LEU A 190 7.71 -14.26 -14.06
C LEU A 190 9.12 -13.67 -13.89
N ALA A 191 9.83 -14.07 -12.85
CA ALA A 191 11.20 -13.64 -12.59
C ALA A 191 12.16 -14.05 -13.72
N LYS A 192 11.97 -15.26 -14.27
CA LYS A 192 12.74 -15.73 -15.43
C LYS A 192 12.46 -14.90 -16.69
N THR A 193 11.21 -14.51 -16.92
CA THR A 193 10.84 -13.64 -18.04
C THR A 193 11.40 -12.23 -17.83
N LEU A 194 11.20 -11.64 -16.65
CA LEU A 194 11.79 -10.36 -16.28
C LEU A 194 13.31 -10.34 -16.50
N ALA A 195 14.03 -11.39 -16.10
CA ALA A 195 15.48 -11.47 -16.31
C ALA A 195 15.87 -11.48 -17.80
N LYS A 196 15.03 -12.05 -18.69
CA LYS A 196 15.24 -11.96 -20.14
C LYS A 196 14.95 -10.55 -20.65
N GLU A 197 13.87 -9.92 -20.20
CA GLU A 197 13.50 -8.57 -20.60
C GLU A 197 14.55 -7.54 -20.15
N LYS A 198 15.09 -7.67 -18.92
CA LYS A 198 16.18 -6.82 -18.41
C LYS A 198 17.44 -6.91 -19.26
N ARG A 199 17.80 -8.09 -19.76
CA ARG A 199 18.99 -8.26 -20.64
C ARG A 199 18.90 -7.44 -21.92
N GLN A 200 17.70 -7.11 -22.38
CA GLN A 200 17.52 -6.28 -23.58
C GLN A 200 17.97 -4.83 -23.36
N VAL A 201 17.97 -4.36 -22.11
CA VAL A 201 18.29 -3.00 -21.69
C VAL A 201 19.39 -2.94 -20.63
N ALA A 202 20.12 -4.03 -20.40
CA ALA A 202 21.08 -4.12 -19.29
C ALA A 202 22.24 -3.11 -19.34
N LYS A 203 22.48 -2.49 -20.50
CA LYS A 203 23.48 -1.42 -20.66
C LYS A 203 22.89 -0.02 -20.58
N GLU A 204 21.57 0.09 -20.45
CA GLU A 204 20.89 1.37 -20.27
C GLU A 204 21.18 1.92 -18.88
N ALA A 205 21.40 3.23 -18.81
CA ALA A 205 21.75 3.92 -17.57
C ALA A 205 20.72 3.68 -16.45
N ILE A 206 19.43 3.62 -16.78
CA ILE A 206 18.34 3.35 -15.83
C ILE A 206 18.51 1.99 -15.15
N THR A 207 18.81 0.94 -15.92
CA THR A 207 18.99 -0.40 -15.34
C THR A 207 20.24 -0.47 -14.46
N LEU A 208 21.34 0.17 -14.88
CA LEU A 208 22.56 0.24 -14.08
C LEU A 208 22.37 1.05 -12.79
N ARG A 209 21.59 2.14 -12.83
CA ARG A 209 21.22 2.96 -11.66
C ARG A 209 20.48 2.10 -10.63
N ALA A 210 19.44 1.39 -11.06
CA ALA A 210 18.65 0.53 -10.18
C ALA A 210 19.50 -0.59 -9.53
N GLU A 211 20.37 -1.23 -10.30
CA GLU A 211 21.28 -2.26 -9.76
C GLU A 211 22.31 -1.69 -8.78
N ALA A 212 22.85 -0.50 -9.05
CA ALA A 212 23.78 0.17 -8.16
C ALA A 212 23.11 0.52 -6.82
N ALA A 213 21.89 1.06 -6.86
CA ALA A 213 21.11 1.40 -5.69
C ALA A 213 20.82 0.15 -4.82
N LEU A 214 20.40 -0.96 -5.42
CA LEU A 214 20.16 -2.21 -4.67
C LEU A 214 21.41 -2.80 -4.03
N ASN A 215 22.57 -2.65 -4.67
CA ASN A 215 23.85 -3.17 -4.19
C ASN A 215 24.55 -2.22 -3.21
N SER A 216 24.01 -1.03 -2.96
CA SER A 216 24.60 -0.01 -2.08
C SER A 216 24.41 -0.27 -0.59
N VAL A 217 23.60 -1.28 -0.22
CA VAL A 217 23.26 -1.59 1.18
C VAL A 217 24.51 -1.95 1.98
N LYS A 218 24.71 -1.23 3.09
CA LYS A 218 25.87 -1.37 3.97
C LYS A 218 25.47 -1.19 5.44
N VAL A 219 26.16 -1.92 6.31
CA VAL A 219 26.10 -1.71 7.76
C VAL A 219 27.12 -0.64 8.14
N LEU A 220 26.67 0.34 8.93
CA LEU A 220 27.53 1.36 9.49
C LEU A 220 27.90 1.01 10.93
N GLY A 221 29.04 1.54 11.40
CA GLY A 221 29.32 1.57 12.83
C GLY A 221 28.31 2.46 13.55
N THR A 222 27.99 2.14 14.81
CA THR A 222 27.10 2.96 15.65
C THR A 222 27.77 4.32 15.91
N PRO A 223 27.21 5.43 15.39
CA PRO A 223 27.77 6.76 15.60
C PRO A 223 27.89 7.13 17.08
N ASP A 224 28.89 7.94 17.45
CA ASP A 224 29.11 8.35 18.86
C ASP A 224 27.93 9.17 19.39
N ASP A 225 27.36 10.05 18.57
CA ASP A 225 26.18 10.87 18.91
C ASP A 225 24.90 10.04 19.11
N LEU A 226 24.79 8.90 18.42
CA LEU A 226 23.73 7.92 18.65
C LEU A 226 23.89 7.24 20.01
N GLN A 227 25.11 6.88 20.40
CA GLN A 227 25.38 6.31 21.72
C GLN A 227 25.10 7.33 22.83
N ASP A 228 25.57 8.57 22.68
CA ASP A 228 25.28 9.67 23.60
C ASP A 228 23.78 9.90 23.77
N ALA A 229 22.99 9.78 22.70
CA ALA A 229 21.54 9.93 22.75
C ALA A 229 20.86 8.81 23.54
N VAL A 230 21.31 7.55 23.39
CA VAL A 230 20.85 6.41 24.20
C VAL A 230 21.16 6.65 25.67
N GLU A 231 22.39 7.05 26.01
CA GLU A 231 22.79 7.32 27.40
C GLU A 231 21.93 8.41 28.05
N LYS A 232 21.58 9.47 27.30
CA LYS A 232 20.70 10.56 27.77
C LYS A 232 19.28 10.11 28.09
N THR A 233 18.81 8.99 27.54
CA THR A 233 17.49 8.45 27.91
C THR A 233 17.44 7.88 29.33
N GLY A 234 18.61 7.56 29.90
CA GLY A 234 18.73 6.91 31.21
C GLY A 234 18.40 5.42 31.20
N ASP A 235 18.22 4.81 30.02
CA ASP A 235 17.97 3.39 29.81
C ASP A 235 18.97 2.82 28.79
N ASP A 236 19.93 2.04 29.30
CA ASP A 236 21.01 1.40 28.53
C ASP A 236 20.62 -0.01 28.02
N SER A 237 19.36 -0.42 28.18
CA SER A 237 18.89 -1.74 27.76
C SER A 237 18.68 -1.88 26.23
N HIS A 238 18.89 -0.80 25.48
CA HIS A 238 18.67 -0.76 24.04
C HIS A 238 19.96 -0.43 23.29
N VAL A 239 20.43 -1.38 22.48
CA VAL A 239 21.54 -1.17 21.56
C VAL A 239 21.00 -0.79 20.20
N PHE A 240 21.48 0.33 19.64
CA PHE A 240 21.11 0.78 18.30
C PHE A 240 22.21 0.50 17.28
N ARG A 241 21.76 0.28 16.05
CA ARG A 241 22.58 0.06 14.84
C ARG A 241 22.04 0.93 13.71
N VAL A 242 22.88 1.12 12.71
CA VAL A 242 22.56 1.91 11.53
C VAL A 242 22.93 1.13 10.27
N GLN A 243 22.01 1.09 9.32
CA GLN A 243 22.27 0.65 7.96
C GLN A 243 21.85 1.72 6.98
N GLU A 244 22.51 1.75 5.82
CA GLU A 244 22.21 2.68 4.74
C GLU A 244 22.20 1.97 3.40
N SER A 245 21.42 2.52 2.47
CA SER A 245 21.57 2.34 1.03
C SER A 245 21.90 3.70 0.39
N GLN A 246 21.81 3.81 -0.94
CA GLN A 246 22.08 5.05 -1.67
C GLN A 246 21.16 6.18 -1.20
N HIS A 247 19.87 5.89 -1.05
CA HIS A 247 18.85 6.91 -0.78
C HIS A 247 18.28 6.86 0.63
N LEU A 248 18.53 5.78 1.38
CA LEU A 248 17.84 5.49 2.64
C LEU A 248 18.84 5.26 3.77
N ARG A 249 18.45 5.69 4.97
CA ARG A 249 19.06 5.28 6.23
C ARG A 249 18.01 4.63 7.13
N VAL A 250 18.40 3.58 7.85
CA VAL A 250 17.59 3.00 8.93
C VAL A 250 18.41 3.00 10.22
N VAL A 251 17.89 3.69 11.24
CA VAL A 251 18.35 3.59 12.64
C VAL A 251 17.42 2.63 13.35
N TYR A 252 17.95 1.54 13.91
CA TYR A 252 17.14 0.47 14.49
C TYR A 252 17.79 -0.13 15.73
N PHE A 253 16.98 -0.59 16.68
CA PHE A 253 17.47 -1.30 17.86
C PHE A 253 17.67 -2.80 17.58
N GLU A 254 18.58 -3.43 18.33
CA GLU A 254 19.14 -4.75 18.09
C GLU A 254 18.15 -5.93 18.04
N ARG A 255 16.88 -5.70 18.35
CA ARG A 255 15.81 -6.70 18.21
C ARG A 255 15.66 -7.18 16.76
N PHE A 256 15.95 -6.32 15.79
CA PHE A 256 15.84 -6.68 14.38
C PHE A 256 17.18 -7.20 13.85
N SER A 257 17.13 -8.28 13.07
CA SER A 257 18.34 -8.80 12.42
C SER A 257 18.84 -7.84 11.34
N ASP A 258 20.15 -7.79 11.17
CA ASP A 258 20.76 -6.95 10.14
C ASP A 258 20.28 -7.34 8.74
N GLU A 259 20.06 -8.63 8.49
CA GLU A 259 19.51 -9.14 7.23
C GLU A 259 18.10 -8.59 6.96
N ARG A 260 17.23 -8.53 7.99
CA ARG A 260 15.89 -7.98 7.86
C ARG A 260 15.94 -6.49 7.47
N ILE A 261 16.82 -5.72 8.09
CA ILE A 261 16.98 -4.30 7.76
C ILE A 261 17.59 -4.12 6.37
N SER A 262 18.55 -4.96 5.98
CA SER A 262 19.10 -4.95 4.62
C SER A 262 18.02 -5.22 3.57
N ASP A 263 17.10 -6.16 3.82
CA ASP A 263 16.00 -6.45 2.91
C ASP A 263 14.98 -5.31 2.83
N LEU A 264 14.73 -4.62 3.95
CA LEU A 264 13.91 -3.42 4.00
C LEU A 264 14.52 -2.25 3.21
N LEU A 265 15.84 -2.05 3.30
CA LEU A 265 16.56 -1.07 2.48
C LEU A 265 16.46 -1.41 0.99
N ARG A 266 16.65 -2.69 0.61
CA ARG A 266 16.46 -3.14 -0.78
C ARG A 266 15.02 -2.93 -1.26
N LEU A 267 14.03 -3.16 -0.40
CA LEU A 267 12.63 -2.86 -0.72
C LEU A 267 12.46 -1.37 -0.99
N GLY A 268 12.98 -0.50 -0.13
CA GLY A 268 12.85 0.94 -0.32
C GLY A 268 13.52 1.44 -1.61
N GLU A 269 14.69 0.89 -1.98
CA GLU A 269 15.32 1.19 -3.28
C GLU A 269 14.45 0.72 -4.47
N LYS A 270 13.78 -0.43 -4.35
CA LYS A 270 12.79 -0.86 -5.36
C LYS A 270 11.59 0.09 -5.44
N VAL A 271 11.13 0.62 -4.31
CA VAL A 271 10.02 1.60 -4.26
C VAL A 271 10.40 2.86 -5.05
N ILE A 272 11.61 3.38 -4.83
CA ILE A 272 12.12 4.57 -5.53
C ILE A 272 12.23 4.32 -7.04
N GLU A 273 12.82 3.18 -7.44
CA GLU A 273 12.97 2.87 -8.88
C GLU A 273 11.63 2.57 -9.56
N LEU A 274 10.68 1.94 -8.86
CA LEU A 274 9.32 1.76 -9.37
C LEU A 274 8.64 3.12 -9.59
N PHE A 275 8.79 4.04 -8.64
CA PHE A 275 8.27 5.39 -8.80
C PHE A 275 8.91 6.09 -10.00
N ARG A 276 10.24 6.01 -10.15
CA ARG A 276 10.94 6.59 -11.31
C ARG A 276 10.44 6.02 -12.63
N ASN A 277 10.33 4.70 -12.73
CA ASN A 277 9.85 4.03 -13.94
C ASN A 277 8.43 4.44 -14.32
N GLN A 278 7.58 4.79 -13.35
CA GLN A 278 6.17 5.15 -13.61
C GLN A 278 5.97 6.66 -13.81
N PHE A 279 6.62 7.50 -13.01
CA PHE A 279 6.32 8.94 -12.89
C PHE A 279 7.44 9.85 -13.43
N VAL A 280 8.63 9.31 -13.70
CA VAL A 280 9.82 10.10 -14.06
C VAL A 280 10.36 9.70 -15.43
N ASP A 281 10.96 8.52 -15.53
CA ASP A 281 11.80 8.07 -16.64
C ASP A 281 11.09 8.13 -18.01
N PRO A 282 9.78 7.79 -18.15
CA PRO A 282 9.06 7.93 -19.41
C PRO A 282 8.97 9.38 -19.90
N TYR A 283 9.09 10.35 -18.99
CA TYR A 283 8.77 11.75 -19.19
C TYR A 283 10.00 12.67 -19.14
N VAL A 284 11.18 12.13 -18.79
CA VAL A 284 12.40 12.92 -18.61
C VAL A 284 12.70 13.75 -19.85
N SER A 285 12.79 15.06 -19.63
CA SER A 285 13.11 16.06 -20.65
C SER A 285 13.72 17.29 -19.97
N PRO A 286 14.31 18.24 -20.72
CA PRO A 286 14.81 19.48 -20.13
C PRO A 286 13.78 20.25 -19.29
N ASP A 287 12.49 20.14 -19.63
CA ASP A 287 11.39 20.79 -18.92
C ASP A 287 10.71 19.87 -17.88
N PHE A 288 11.17 18.63 -17.74
CA PHE A 288 10.67 17.63 -16.81
C PHE A 288 11.84 16.80 -16.27
N GLU A 289 12.57 17.37 -15.33
CA GLU A 289 13.74 16.74 -14.70
C GLU A 289 13.36 15.69 -13.64
N ASP A 290 14.27 14.76 -13.34
CA ASP A 290 14.20 13.97 -12.11
C ASP A 290 14.60 14.87 -10.92
N ARG A 291 13.74 14.92 -9.90
CA ARG A 291 13.94 15.74 -8.69
C ARG A 291 14.23 14.89 -7.46
N ILE A 292 14.33 13.58 -7.62
CA ILE A 292 14.68 12.68 -6.52
C ILE A 292 16.17 12.86 -6.21
N PRO A 293 16.56 13.16 -4.97
CA PRO A 293 17.97 13.31 -4.61
C PRO A 293 18.77 12.03 -4.84
N GLU A 294 20.04 12.16 -5.24
CA GLU A 294 20.94 11.01 -5.50
C GLU A 294 21.58 10.40 -4.24
N GLY A 295 21.48 11.09 -3.09
CA GLY A 295 21.99 10.62 -1.80
C GLY A 295 20.87 10.33 -0.80
N VAL A 296 21.24 10.05 0.45
CA VAL A 296 20.28 9.77 1.51
C VAL A 296 19.34 10.96 1.71
N PHE A 297 18.07 10.77 1.36
CA PHE A 297 17.00 11.77 1.52
C PHE A 297 15.89 11.29 2.44
N GLN A 298 15.89 10.00 2.80
CA GLN A 298 14.93 9.43 3.73
C GLN A 298 15.65 8.66 4.83
N GLU A 299 15.30 8.95 6.07
CA GLU A 299 15.71 8.20 7.24
C GLU A 299 14.48 7.57 7.92
N PHE A 300 14.59 6.30 8.29
CA PHE A 300 13.62 5.62 9.13
C PHE A 300 14.24 5.33 10.49
N TYR A 301 13.59 5.77 11.54
CA TYR A 301 13.90 5.34 12.89
C TYR A 301 12.90 4.28 13.33
N PHE A 302 13.38 3.07 13.58
CA PHE A 302 12.59 1.97 14.14
C PHE A 302 12.98 1.77 15.59
N GLY A 303 12.24 2.45 16.47
CA GLY A 303 12.49 2.45 17.91
C GLY A 303 11.62 1.47 18.70
N PRO A 304 11.92 1.31 20.01
CA PRO A 304 11.06 0.59 20.94
C PRO A 304 9.64 1.13 20.98
N SER A 305 8.67 0.28 21.38
CA SER A 305 7.27 0.68 21.52
C SER A 305 7.01 1.58 22.73
N ASP A 306 7.97 1.65 23.67
CA ASP A 306 7.87 2.51 24.85
C ASP A 306 7.84 3.99 24.42
N ILE A 307 6.77 4.67 24.83
CA ILE A 307 6.51 6.05 24.42
C ILE A 307 7.46 7.05 25.07
N THR A 308 7.85 6.82 26.32
CA THR A 308 8.71 7.73 27.07
C THR A 308 10.14 7.62 26.56
N TYR A 309 10.61 6.39 26.34
CA TYR A 309 11.90 6.16 25.70
C TYR A 309 11.95 6.81 24.32
N HIS A 310 10.94 6.56 23.48
CA HIS A 310 10.85 7.13 22.14
C HIS A 310 10.92 8.66 22.15
N GLU A 311 10.16 9.33 23.03
CA GLU A 311 10.19 10.79 23.14
C GLU A 311 11.58 11.30 23.50
N HIS A 312 12.19 10.76 24.56
CA HIS A 312 13.51 11.21 25.00
C HIS A 312 14.61 10.93 23.97
N PHE A 313 14.57 9.77 23.32
CA PHE A 313 15.54 9.41 22.30
C PHE A 313 15.44 10.36 21.08
N VAL A 314 14.23 10.61 20.58
CA VAL A 314 14.02 11.48 19.42
C VAL A 314 14.40 12.93 19.73
N GLU A 315 14.10 13.41 20.94
CA GLU A 315 14.59 14.72 21.42
C GLU A 315 16.12 14.75 21.48
N ALA A 316 16.76 13.71 22.03
CA ALA A 316 18.21 13.67 22.25
C ALA A 316 19.03 13.51 20.96
N TYR A 317 18.60 12.64 20.05
CA TYR A 317 19.33 12.32 18.82
C TYR A 317 18.97 13.27 17.67
N TYR A 318 17.69 13.57 17.47
CA TYR A 318 17.22 14.41 16.36
C TYR A 318 16.99 15.87 16.74
N GLY A 319 17.13 16.23 18.02
CA GLY A 319 16.90 17.61 18.48
C GLY A 319 15.45 18.07 18.34
N PHE A 320 14.51 17.13 18.23
CA PHE A 320 13.11 17.45 17.96
C PHE A 320 12.42 18.09 19.18
N ILE A 321 11.51 19.03 18.93
CA ILE A 321 10.71 19.68 19.98
C ILE A 321 9.23 19.39 19.70
N TRP A 322 8.56 18.66 20.59
CA TRP A 322 7.17 18.21 20.41
C TRP A 322 6.11 19.32 20.37
N GLY A 323 6.48 20.56 20.69
CA GLY A 323 5.56 21.70 20.69
C GLY A 323 4.65 21.73 21.92
N ASP A 324 3.43 22.21 21.74
CA ASP A 324 2.44 22.33 22.82
C ASP A 324 1.87 20.97 23.27
N ASP A 325 1.16 20.97 24.41
CA ASP A 325 0.57 19.75 24.99
C ASP A 325 -0.42 19.05 24.03
N ALA A 326 -1.11 19.79 23.17
CA ALA A 326 -2.07 19.22 22.23
C ALA A 326 -1.35 18.48 21.10
N ASN A 327 -0.26 19.05 20.58
CA ASN A 327 0.60 18.43 19.59
C ASN A 327 1.32 17.22 20.17
N LYS A 328 1.90 17.35 21.37
CA LYS A 328 2.52 16.23 22.08
C LYS A 328 1.54 15.08 22.31
N LYS A 329 0.32 15.37 22.76
CA LYS A 329 -0.74 14.36 22.91
C LYS A 329 -1.10 13.67 21.59
N ARG A 330 -1.11 14.40 20.47
CA ARG A 330 -1.37 13.83 19.15
C ARG A 330 -0.28 12.83 18.75
N HIS A 331 0.99 13.21 18.86
CA HIS A 331 2.11 12.32 18.58
C HIS A 331 2.11 11.08 19.48
N ARG A 332 1.75 11.25 20.76
CA ARG A 332 1.62 10.12 21.69
C ARG A 332 0.56 9.08 21.28
N ASN A 333 -0.49 9.51 20.60
CA ASN A 333 -1.55 8.64 20.12
C ASN A 333 -1.23 8.00 18.75
N SER A 334 -0.14 8.39 18.09
CA SER A 334 0.28 7.85 16.79
C SER A 334 1.47 6.89 16.95
N SER A 335 1.48 5.76 16.24
CA SER A 335 2.64 4.85 16.25
C SER A 335 3.88 5.44 15.58
N GLY A 336 3.74 6.46 14.73
CA GLY A 336 4.85 7.14 14.07
C GLY A 336 4.66 8.63 13.91
N SER A 337 5.76 9.31 13.60
CA SER A 337 5.81 10.75 13.34
C SER A 337 6.80 11.05 12.24
N ARG A 338 6.44 12.00 11.37
CA ARG A 338 7.27 12.42 10.25
C ARG A 338 7.82 13.82 10.48
N PHE A 339 9.09 14.01 10.20
CA PHE A 339 9.83 15.24 10.43
C PHE A 339 10.78 15.54 9.26
N SER A 340 11.27 16.77 9.19
CA SER A 340 12.35 17.16 8.28
C SER A 340 13.49 17.77 9.10
N PRO A 341 14.40 16.96 9.66
CA PRO A 341 15.43 17.44 10.58
C PRO A 341 16.41 18.41 9.92
N ASN A 342 16.64 18.27 8.61
CA ASN A 342 17.48 19.16 7.81
C ASN A 342 16.88 19.32 6.40
N PRO A 343 17.22 20.40 5.67
CA PRO A 343 16.82 20.54 4.26
C PRO A 343 17.28 19.33 3.43
N GLY A 344 16.35 18.70 2.71
CA GLY A 344 16.63 17.55 1.85
C GLY A 344 16.64 16.19 2.55
N LEU A 345 16.30 16.11 3.85
CA LEU A 345 16.15 14.85 4.58
C LEU A 345 14.76 14.78 5.22
N CYS A 346 14.00 13.73 4.88
CA CYS A 346 12.78 13.33 5.57
C CYS A 346 13.11 12.25 6.62
N LEU A 347 12.54 12.37 7.81
CA LEU A 347 12.67 11.41 8.89
C LEU A 347 11.29 10.85 9.24
N ASP A 348 11.15 9.53 9.21
CA ASP A 348 9.99 8.81 9.69
C ASP A 348 10.36 8.03 10.96
N ALA A 349 9.93 8.55 12.10
CA ALA A 349 10.23 8.00 13.43
C ALA A 349 9.06 7.14 13.93
N TRP A 350 9.29 5.84 14.04
CA TRP A 350 8.28 4.86 14.40
C TRP A 350 8.58 4.16 15.73
N ARG A 351 7.51 3.94 16.50
CA ARG A 351 7.47 3.02 17.64
C ARG A 351 7.04 1.66 17.13
N VAL A 352 7.98 0.72 17.06
CA VAL A 352 7.77 -0.53 16.31
C VAL A 352 7.58 -1.69 17.30
N PRO A 353 6.35 -2.22 17.50
CA PRO A 353 6.15 -3.47 18.23
C PRO A 353 6.78 -4.66 17.49
N GLU A 354 6.87 -5.82 18.15
CA GLU A 354 7.60 -7.01 17.63
C GLU A 354 7.10 -7.47 16.25
N ARG A 355 5.85 -7.19 15.91
CA ARG A 355 5.15 -7.73 14.74
C ARG A 355 4.60 -6.64 13.81
N GLU A 356 5.18 -5.45 13.87
CA GLU A 356 4.80 -4.34 13.01
C GLU A 356 5.15 -4.60 11.55
N ASP A 357 4.34 -4.07 10.65
CA ASP A 357 4.54 -4.18 9.21
C ASP A 357 5.53 -3.15 8.67
N MET A 358 6.82 -3.38 8.91
CA MET A 358 7.89 -2.46 8.50
C MET A 358 7.95 -2.25 6.97
N GLU A 359 7.56 -3.23 6.14
CA GLU A 359 7.44 -3.05 4.70
C GLU A 359 6.40 -1.99 4.34
N GLY A 360 5.25 -2.01 5.03
CA GLY A 360 4.21 -0.99 4.91
C GLY A 360 4.72 0.39 5.33
N LEU A 361 5.42 0.48 6.47
CA LEU A 361 6.01 1.74 6.95
C LEU A 361 6.96 2.36 5.92
N ILE A 362 7.86 1.56 5.35
CA ILE A 362 8.81 2.03 4.33
C ILE A 362 8.09 2.44 3.05
N THR A 363 7.20 1.59 2.54
CA THR A 363 6.57 1.82 1.24
C THR A 363 5.67 3.04 1.27
N HIS A 364 4.86 3.18 2.32
CA HIS A 364 3.96 4.31 2.49
C HIS A 364 4.73 5.61 2.79
N GLY A 365 5.71 5.56 3.72
CA GLY A 365 6.54 6.72 4.05
C GLY A 365 7.34 7.25 2.86
N LEU A 366 7.86 6.35 1.99
CA LEU A 366 8.49 6.75 0.74
C LEU A 366 7.51 7.39 -0.24
N GLY A 367 6.24 6.99 -0.26
CA GLY A 367 5.21 7.69 -1.03
C GLY A 367 5.12 9.17 -0.66
N HIS A 368 5.16 9.50 0.62
CA HIS A 368 5.14 10.89 1.07
C HIS A 368 6.41 11.64 0.64
N SER A 369 7.59 11.01 0.75
CA SER A 369 8.87 11.64 0.39
C SER A 369 9.00 11.88 -1.09
N LEU A 370 8.61 10.88 -1.89
CA LEU A 370 8.61 10.99 -3.34
C LEU A 370 7.59 12.04 -3.80
N ALA A 371 6.44 12.16 -3.12
CA ALA A 371 5.49 13.23 -3.41
C ALA A 371 6.11 14.63 -3.17
N ASP A 372 6.77 14.80 -2.03
CA ASP A 372 7.43 16.07 -1.67
C ASP A 372 8.58 16.42 -2.63
N PHE A 373 9.52 15.51 -2.87
CA PHE A 373 10.66 15.78 -3.75
C PHE A 373 10.24 15.94 -5.22
N HIS A 374 9.44 15.02 -5.75
CA HIS A 374 9.14 15.01 -7.18
C HIS A 374 8.10 16.06 -7.57
N PHE A 375 7.00 16.20 -6.82
CA PHE A 375 5.92 17.12 -7.18
C PHE A 375 6.05 18.47 -6.48
N HIS A 376 6.38 18.51 -5.19
CA HIS A 376 6.51 19.76 -4.44
C HIS A 376 7.83 20.48 -4.71
N GLY A 377 8.89 19.72 -4.99
CA GLY A 377 10.26 20.22 -5.11
C GLY A 377 10.78 20.78 -3.79
N SER A 378 10.36 20.20 -2.66
CA SER A 378 10.72 20.59 -1.29
C SER A 378 10.52 22.08 -0.97
N ALA A 379 9.59 22.74 -1.66
CA ALA A 379 9.26 24.13 -1.43
C ALA A 379 8.37 24.32 -0.20
N THR A 380 8.16 25.58 0.20
CA THR A 380 7.23 25.93 1.29
C THR A 380 5.92 26.42 0.70
N GLY A 381 4.77 25.93 1.19
CA GLY A 381 3.46 26.31 0.67
C GLY A 381 2.30 25.59 1.34
N MET A 382 1.11 25.68 0.77
CA MET A 382 0.01 24.80 1.16
C MET A 382 0.39 23.36 0.79
N GLN A 383 0.41 22.48 1.79
CA GLN A 383 0.67 21.05 1.58
C GLN A 383 -0.39 20.44 0.65
N GLN A 384 -0.08 19.29 0.06
CA GLN A 384 -1.00 18.53 -0.78
C GLN A 384 -1.18 17.11 -0.21
N PRO A 385 -1.85 16.96 0.95
CA PRO A 385 -1.93 15.67 1.65
C PRO A 385 -2.65 14.60 0.81
N TRP A 386 -3.63 14.99 0.00
CA TRP A 386 -4.29 14.07 -0.93
C TRP A 386 -3.28 13.36 -1.86
N LEU A 387 -2.23 14.06 -2.30
CA LEU A 387 -1.23 13.49 -3.20
C LEU A 387 -0.26 12.59 -2.43
N GLU A 388 0.17 13.04 -1.25
CA GLU A 388 1.07 12.28 -0.36
C GLU A 388 0.41 10.95 0.04
N GLU A 389 -0.81 11.00 0.58
CA GLU A 389 -1.59 9.82 0.96
C GLU A 389 -1.88 8.95 -0.26
N GLY A 390 -2.37 9.56 -1.36
CA GLY A 390 -2.66 8.84 -2.59
C GLY A 390 -1.45 8.03 -3.08
N LEU A 391 -0.25 8.62 -3.00
CA LEU A 391 0.98 7.97 -3.45
C LEU A 391 1.47 6.91 -2.44
N GLY A 392 1.33 7.16 -1.14
CA GLY A 392 1.58 6.16 -0.10
C GLY A 392 0.73 4.90 -0.29
N TYR A 393 -0.58 5.07 -0.55
CA TYR A 393 -1.49 3.98 -0.88
C TYR A 393 -1.15 3.31 -2.20
N TYR A 394 -0.90 4.08 -3.27
CA TYR A 394 -0.58 3.54 -4.59
C TYR A 394 0.63 2.61 -4.54
N LEU A 395 1.75 3.06 -3.96
CA LEU A 395 2.98 2.27 -3.88
C LEU A 395 2.78 1.03 -2.99
N SER A 396 2.08 1.18 -1.87
CA SER A 396 1.78 0.06 -0.95
C SER A 396 0.95 -1.01 -1.65
N PHE A 397 -0.07 -0.62 -2.41
CA PHE A 397 -0.86 -1.58 -3.14
C PHE A 397 -0.13 -2.20 -4.33
N GLU A 398 0.67 -1.43 -5.07
CA GLU A 398 1.40 -1.94 -6.24
C GLU A 398 2.47 -2.96 -5.84
N LEU A 399 3.15 -2.75 -4.71
CA LEU A 399 4.24 -3.63 -4.25
C LEU A 399 3.82 -4.69 -3.26
N LEU A 400 2.94 -4.36 -2.30
CA LEU A 400 2.60 -5.24 -1.19
C LEU A 400 1.20 -5.85 -1.31
N GLY A 401 0.33 -5.26 -2.16
CA GLY A 401 -1.08 -5.68 -2.29
C GLY A 401 -1.95 -5.30 -1.10
N ARG A 402 -1.40 -4.55 -0.16
CA ARG A 402 -2.07 -4.13 1.07
C ARG A 402 -1.49 -2.81 1.54
N ASN A 403 -2.24 -2.09 2.37
CA ASN A 403 -1.76 -0.91 3.07
C ASN A 403 -2.13 -1.04 4.56
N SER A 404 -1.11 -1.00 5.43
CA SER A 404 -1.26 -1.13 6.89
C SER A 404 -1.05 0.21 7.61
N VAL A 405 -0.62 1.24 6.89
CA VAL A 405 -0.23 2.55 7.42
C VAL A 405 -1.29 3.56 7.09
N THR A 406 -1.82 4.24 8.10
CA THR A 406 -2.80 5.31 7.90
C THR A 406 -2.36 6.55 8.65
N CYS A 407 -2.25 7.67 7.95
CA CYS A 407 -1.85 8.95 8.55
C CYS A 407 -3.03 9.73 9.15
N SER A 408 -4.26 9.37 8.75
CA SER A 408 -5.50 9.66 9.47
C SER A 408 -6.33 8.39 9.60
N ALA A 409 -7.18 8.29 10.62
CA ALA A 409 -7.92 7.07 10.92
C ALA A 409 -8.96 6.75 9.82
N PHE A 410 -8.61 5.87 8.89
CA PHE A 410 -9.53 5.30 7.91
C PHE A 410 -10.23 4.06 8.49
N ASP A 411 -11.56 4.08 8.65
CA ASP A 411 -12.36 2.93 9.10
C ASP A 411 -13.23 2.36 7.95
N PRO A 412 -12.77 1.30 7.26
CA PRO A 412 -13.55 0.65 6.21
C PRO A 412 -14.88 0.05 6.71
N GLY A 413 -15.02 -0.19 8.02
CA GLY A 413 -16.14 -0.91 8.63
C GLY A 413 -17.49 -0.20 8.55
N THR A 414 -17.50 1.13 8.44
CA THR A 414 -18.75 1.92 8.33
C THR A 414 -19.32 1.93 6.91
N TYR A 415 -18.47 1.84 5.88
CA TYR A 415 -18.88 1.91 4.46
C TYR A 415 -19.49 0.60 3.96
N VAL A 416 -18.92 -0.56 4.34
CA VAL A 416 -19.51 -1.89 4.07
C VAL A 416 -20.90 -2.04 4.72
N ARG A 417 -21.25 -1.22 5.72
CA ARG A 417 -22.59 -1.18 6.31
C ARG A 417 -23.58 -0.31 5.55
N ARG A 418 -23.13 0.73 4.83
CA ARG A 418 -23.98 1.67 4.08
C ARG A 418 -24.38 1.15 2.69
N ALA A 419 -23.50 0.40 2.02
CA ALA A 419 -23.77 -0.19 0.70
C ALA A 419 -24.71 -1.42 0.72
N LYS A 420 -25.31 -1.76 1.87
CA LYS A 420 -26.16 -2.95 2.01
C LYS A 420 -27.51 -2.76 1.32
N GLU A 421 -27.70 -3.41 0.18
CA GLU A 421 -29.05 -3.81 -0.23
C GLU A 421 -29.56 -4.89 0.74
N GLU A 422 -30.72 -4.66 1.37
CA GLU A 422 -31.36 -5.65 2.24
C GLU A 422 -31.54 -7.00 1.51
N GLY A 423 -30.88 -8.05 2.01
CA GLY A 423 -31.12 -9.43 1.57
C GLY A 423 -30.05 -10.10 0.69
N LYS A 424 -29.00 -9.39 0.25
CA LYS A 424 -27.85 -10.01 -0.46
C LYS A 424 -26.66 -10.21 0.50
N LYS A 425 -26.16 -11.45 0.62
CA LYS A 425 -24.84 -11.73 1.23
C LYS A 425 -23.77 -11.37 0.19
N GLU A 426 -22.94 -10.40 0.51
CA GLU A 426 -21.90 -9.88 -0.38
C GLU A 426 -20.74 -10.89 -0.52
N ILE A 427 -20.28 -11.08 -1.74
CA ILE A 427 -18.96 -11.68 -2.01
C ILE A 427 -17.94 -10.59 -1.66
N GLY A 428 -16.93 -10.91 -0.84
CA GLY A 428 -16.01 -9.90 -0.31
C GLY A 428 -15.33 -9.07 -1.41
N MET A 429 -15.43 -7.74 -1.29
CA MET A 429 -14.63 -6.80 -2.07
C MET A 429 -13.18 -6.78 -1.55
N SER A 430 -12.22 -6.62 -2.45
CA SER A 430 -10.83 -6.32 -2.10
C SER A 430 -10.72 -4.94 -1.46
N TYR A 431 -9.57 -4.61 -0.86
CA TYR A 431 -9.41 -3.27 -0.31
C TYR A 431 -9.46 -2.18 -1.38
N ARG A 432 -8.84 -2.42 -2.54
CA ARG A 432 -8.88 -1.50 -3.70
C ARG A 432 -10.31 -1.32 -4.20
N GLU A 433 -11.07 -2.40 -4.32
CA GLU A 433 -12.48 -2.35 -4.74
C GLU A 433 -13.31 -1.54 -3.77
N MET A 434 -13.07 -1.68 -2.46
CA MET A 434 -13.73 -0.91 -1.43
C MET A 434 -13.38 0.57 -1.48
N LEU A 435 -12.09 0.93 -1.61
CA LEU A 435 -11.68 2.33 -1.78
C LEU A 435 -12.30 2.92 -3.05
N ASN A 436 -12.29 2.18 -4.15
CA ASN A 436 -12.87 2.66 -5.40
C ASN A 436 -14.39 2.88 -5.27
N ALA A 437 -15.11 1.95 -4.65
CA ALA A 437 -16.53 2.08 -4.38
C ALA A 437 -16.83 3.30 -3.48
N THR A 438 -16.11 3.45 -2.37
CA THR A 438 -16.24 4.59 -1.45
C THR A 438 -15.95 5.91 -2.18
N ALA A 439 -14.89 5.96 -3.00
CA ALA A 439 -14.54 7.15 -3.74
C ALA A 439 -15.65 7.56 -4.71
N ARG A 440 -16.20 6.59 -5.47
CA ARG A 440 -17.27 6.83 -6.44
C ARG A 440 -18.57 7.33 -5.79
N GLU A 441 -18.92 6.78 -4.64
CA GLU A 441 -20.20 7.06 -4.00
C GLU A 441 -20.19 8.31 -3.12
N TYR A 442 -19.10 8.57 -2.40
CA TYR A 442 -19.07 9.56 -1.33
C TYR A 442 -18.05 10.68 -1.50
N ALA A 443 -17.02 10.50 -2.33
CA ALA A 443 -15.93 11.46 -2.35
C ALA A 443 -16.32 12.80 -2.98
N PRO A 444 -15.76 13.92 -2.47
CA PRO A 444 -16.03 15.21 -3.04
C PRO A 444 -15.39 15.35 -4.42
N ARG A 445 -15.80 16.37 -5.17
CA ARG A 445 -15.12 16.79 -6.40
C ARG A 445 -13.64 17.10 -6.17
N ILE A 446 -12.81 16.89 -7.20
CA ILE A 446 -11.35 17.02 -7.07
C ILE A 446 -10.94 18.42 -6.57
N ASP A 447 -11.61 19.48 -7.02
CA ASP A 447 -11.34 20.86 -6.61
C ASP A 447 -11.54 21.14 -5.12
N ARG A 448 -12.42 20.38 -4.46
CA ARG A 448 -12.60 20.43 -3.01
C ARG A 448 -11.55 19.60 -2.27
N LEU A 449 -11.16 18.45 -2.83
CA LEU A 449 -10.12 17.59 -2.25
C LEU A 449 -8.78 18.31 -2.19
N LEU A 450 -8.40 19.04 -3.26
CA LEU A 450 -7.15 19.80 -3.36
C LEU A 450 -6.94 20.86 -2.27
N LEU A 451 -8.03 21.30 -1.62
CA LEU A 451 -8.04 22.34 -0.59
C LEU A 451 -7.99 21.79 0.84
N LYS A 452 -8.13 20.47 1.02
CA LYS A 452 -8.13 19.85 2.34
C LYS A 452 -6.71 19.72 2.88
N TYR A 453 -6.55 20.02 4.17
CA TYR A 453 -5.36 19.66 4.93
C TYR A 453 -5.55 18.28 5.56
N LEU A 454 -4.47 17.62 5.97
CA LEU A 454 -4.46 16.20 6.35
C LEU A 454 -5.54 15.84 7.38
N TYR A 455 -5.65 16.62 8.46
CA TYR A 455 -6.63 16.34 9.53
C TYR A 455 -8.06 16.76 9.22
N ALA A 456 -8.33 17.34 8.04
CA ALA A 456 -9.68 17.54 7.51
C ALA A 456 -10.06 16.51 6.44
N MET A 457 -9.17 15.57 6.13
CA MET A 457 -9.49 14.46 5.26
C MET A 457 -10.30 13.41 6.01
N GLU A 458 -11.42 13.03 5.42
CA GLU A 458 -12.28 11.93 5.80
C GLU A 458 -11.97 10.71 4.91
N ASP A 459 -12.57 9.57 5.21
CA ASP A 459 -12.24 8.30 4.56
C ASP A 459 -12.48 8.34 3.05
N GLU A 460 -13.56 8.99 2.60
CA GLU A 460 -13.83 9.19 1.18
C GLU A 460 -12.80 10.07 0.46
N ASP A 461 -12.15 11.00 1.19
CA ASP A 461 -11.07 11.81 0.62
C ASP A 461 -9.83 10.96 0.39
N LEU A 462 -9.47 10.10 1.34
CA LEU A 462 -8.36 9.15 1.19
C LEU A 462 -8.62 8.15 0.08
N ALA A 463 -9.85 7.63 0.02
CA ALA A 463 -10.29 6.73 -1.03
C ALA A 463 -10.14 7.36 -2.43
N LYS A 464 -10.60 8.62 -2.58
CA LYS A 464 -10.43 9.36 -3.84
C LYS A 464 -8.99 9.75 -4.10
N SER A 465 -8.21 10.07 -3.07
CA SER A 465 -6.78 10.38 -3.20
C SER A 465 -6.04 9.23 -3.88
N TRP A 466 -6.24 8.01 -3.42
CA TRP A 466 -5.69 6.82 -4.06
C TRP A 466 -6.29 6.58 -5.46
N SER A 467 -7.63 6.52 -5.57
CA SER A 467 -8.28 6.15 -6.83
C SER A 467 -7.97 7.15 -7.95
N PHE A 468 -7.92 8.44 -7.63
CA PHE A 468 -7.57 9.50 -8.58
C PHE A 468 -6.08 9.48 -8.95
N LEU A 469 -5.19 9.17 -8.00
CA LEU A 469 -3.77 9.01 -8.34
C LEU A 469 -3.54 7.80 -9.24
N ASP A 470 -4.20 6.68 -8.99
CA ASP A 470 -4.09 5.50 -9.86
C ASP A 470 -4.62 5.77 -11.28
N TYR A 471 -5.68 6.59 -11.41
CA TYR A 471 -6.12 7.15 -12.69
C TYR A 471 -5.01 7.97 -13.36
N VAL A 472 -4.39 8.91 -12.65
CA VAL A 472 -3.31 9.73 -13.21
C VAL A 472 -2.10 8.87 -13.59
N ALA A 473 -1.77 7.84 -12.79
CA ALA A 473 -0.63 6.97 -13.04
C ALA A 473 -0.84 6.03 -14.24
N THR A 474 -2.08 5.63 -14.52
CA THR A 474 -2.39 4.58 -15.50
C THR A 474 -2.99 5.11 -16.80
N ASP A 475 -3.86 6.12 -16.74
CA ASP A 475 -4.58 6.66 -17.92
C ASP A 475 -4.02 8.00 -18.39
N LEU A 476 -3.33 8.74 -17.52
CA LEU A 476 -2.78 10.04 -17.90
C LEU A 476 -1.28 9.94 -18.20
N ASP A 477 -0.92 10.49 -19.36
CA ASP A 477 0.45 10.57 -19.85
C ASP A 477 1.22 11.72 -19.19
N LEU A 478 2.17 12.31 -19.93
CA LEU A 478 2.91 13.50 -19.52
C LEU A 478 1.99 14.64 -19.06
N THR A 479 0.78 14.75 -19.61
CA THR A 479 -0.24 15.74 -19.27
C THR A 479 -0.65 15.61 -17.80
N GLY A 480 -0.95 14.39 -17.34
CA GLY A 480 -1.27 14.13 -15.94
C GLY A 480 -0.11 14.47 -15.01
N GLN A 481 1.10 14.11 -15.38
CA GLN A 481 2.30 14.41 -14.58
C GLN A 481 2.57 15.91 -14.45
N ARG A 482 2.38 16.67 -15.53
CA ARG A 482 2.46 18.14 -15.52
C ARG A 482 1.37 18.78 -14.67
N TRP A 483 0.17 18.20 -14.68
CA TRP A 483 -0.93 18.62 -13.82
C TRP A 483 -0.59 18.41 -12.34
N LEU A 484 -0.11 17.22 -11.94
CA LEU A 484 0.33 16.94 -10.56
C LEU A 484 1.41 17.91 -10.07
N ARG A 485 2.47 18.15 -10.87
CA ARG A 485 3.51 19.12 -10.53
C ARG A 485 2.94 20.54 -10.38
N SER A 486 1.95 20.90 -11.19
CA SER A 486 1.32 22.22 -11.11
C SER A 486 0.40 22.36 -9.89
N CYS A 487 -0.28 21.30 -9.46
CA CYS A 487 -1.01 21.31 -8.18
C CYS A 487 -0.10 21.75 -7.04
N CYS A 488 1.06 21.11 -6.87
CA CYS A 488 1.99 21.46 -5.79
C CYS A 488 2.67 22.82 -6.00
N ARG A 489 3.07 23.16 -7.22
CA ARG A 489 3.71 24.46 -7.53
C ARG A 489 2.77 25.64 -7.26
N LEU A 490 1.51 25.55 -7.67
CA LEU A 490 0.53 26.61 -7.52
C LEU A 490 -0.02 26.70 -6.09
N ALA A 491 -0.06 25.58 -5.35
CA ALA A 491 -0.45 25.55 -3.93
C ALA A 491 0.47 26.39 -3.02
N ARG A 492 1.62 26.86 -3.52
CA ARG A 492 2.48 27.81 -2.81
C ARG A 492 1.80 29.15 -2.51
N ASN A 493 0.81 29.55 -3.31
CA ASN A 493 0.00 30.72 -3.04
C ASN A 493 -1.47 30.32 -2.84
N ARG A 494 -1.88 30.16 -1.58
CA ARG A 494 -3.24 29.72 -1.22
C ARG A 494 -4.34 30.63 -1.80
N ASP A 495 -4.11 31.93 -1.87
CA ASP A 495 -5.12 32.91 -2.28
C ASP A 495 -5.43 32.82 -3.77
N THR A 496 -4.45 32.43 -4.59
CA THR A 496 -4.60 32.33 -6.05
C THR A 496 -4.65 30.90 -6.57
N PHE A 497 -4.32 29.91 -5.73
CA PHE A 497 -4.15 28.51 -6.10
C PHE A 497 -5.25 27.97 -7.01
N MET A 498 -6.53 28.06 -6.58
CA MET A 498 -7.63 27.46 -7.34
C MET A 498 -7.91 28.18 -8.66
N ALA A 499 -7.74 29.51 -8.70
CA ALA A 499 -7.94 30.29 -9.91
C ALA A 499 -6.83 30.00 -10.94
N GLU A 500 -5.57 29.97 -10.48
CA GLU A 500 -4.42 29.67 -11.34
C GLU A 500 -4.43 28.21 -11.80
N LEU A 501 -4.77 27.26 -10.92
CA LEU A 501 -4.85 25.85 -11.29
C LEU A 501 -5.97 25.61 -12.29
N ARG A 502 -7.15 26.23 -12.11
CA ARG A 502 -8.24 26.15 -13.09
C ARG A 502 -7.76 26.62 -14.46
N LYS A 503 -7.17 27.81 -14.54
CA LYS A 503 -6.64 28.36 -15.79
C LYS A 503 -5.60 27.43 -16.43
N TYR A 504 -4.65 26.94 -15.63
CA TYR A 504 -3.64 26.01 -16.13
C TYR A 504 -4.24 24.70 -16.64
N THR A 505 -5.24 24.16 -15.93
CA THR A 505 -5.92 22.92 -16.32
C THR A 505 -6.71 23.14 -17.62
N GLU A 506 -7.37 24.28 -17.80
CA GLU A 506 -8.06 24.64 -19.05
C GLU A 506 -7.08 24.78 -20.22
N GLU A 507 -5.91 25.38 -20.01
CA GLU A 507 -4.85 25.47 -21.02
C GLU A 507 -4.26 24.10 -21.38
N LEU A 508 -4.08 23.25 -20.38
CA LEU A 508 -3.47 21.93 -20.52
C LEU A 508 -4.39 20.96 -21.26
N TYR A 509 -5.66 20.88 -20.86
CA TYR A 509 -6.65 20.00 -21.50
C TYR A 509 -7.40 20.68 -22.64
N GLY A 510 -7.22 21.97 -22.89
CA GLY A 510 -7.78 22.66 -24.06
C GLY A 510 -7.02 22.40 -25.36
N GLN A 511 -5.85 21.77 -25.28
CA GLN A 511 -5.05 21.35 -26.42
C GLN A 511 -5.47 19.95 -26.89
N PRO A 512 -5.28 19.59 -28.18
CA PRO A 512 -5.35 18.21 -28.62
C PRO A 512 -4.37 17.33 -27.83
N ASP A 513 -4.72 16.07 -27.62
CA ASP A 513 -3.85 15.07 -27.00
C ASP A 513 -2.60 14.84 -27.88
N ALA A 514 -1.58 14.16 -27.34
CA ALA A 514 -0.28 13.99 -27.99
C ALA A 514 -0.36 13.29 -29.37
N ASP A 515 -1.41 12.52 -29.63
CA ASP A 515 -1.71 11.85 -30.90
C ASP A 515 -2.53 12.71 -31.87
N GLY A 516 -2.84 13.96 -31.49
CA GLY A 516 -3.64 14.91 -32.26
C GLY A 516 -5.15 14.71 -32.10
N SER A 517 -5.60 13.78 -31.26
CA SER A 517 -7.03 13.60 -30.98
C SER A 517 -7.57 14.72 -30.08
N PRO A 518 -8.88 15.04 -30.15
CA PRO A 518 -9.46 16.01 -29.23
C PRO A 518 -9.41 15.48 -27.79
N SER A 519 -8.86 16.26 -26.87
CA SER A 519 -8.81 15.94 -25.42
C SER A 519 -10.17 15.66 -24.76
N GLY A 520 -11.26 16.02 -25.45
CA GLY A 520 -12.63 15.90 -24.98
C GLY A 520 -13.07 17.07 -24.09
N TYR A 521 -12.18 18.00 -23.71
CA TYR A 521 -12.56 19.20 -22.96
C TYR A 521 -13.18 20.25 -23.90
N GLN A 522 -14.28 20.85 -23.47
CA GLN A 522 -14.95 21.95 -24.18
C GLN A 522 -14.70 23.26 -23.45
N ALA A 523 -14.10 24.23 -24.14
CA ALA A 523 -13.85 25.56 -23.59
C ALA A 523 -15.13 26.19 -22.99
N GLY A 524 -15.00 26.77 -21.80
CA GLY A 524 -16.12 27.36 -21.06
C GLY A 524 -16.93 26.35 -20.22
N LYS A 525 -16.56 25.07 -20.20
CA LYS A 525 -17.05 24.09 -19.21
C LYS A 525 -16.14 24.06 -17.97
N ASP A 526 -16.69 23.61 -16.85
CA ASP A 526 -15.92 23.44 -15.61
C ASP A 526 -14.87 22.33 -15.78
N VAL A 527 -13.60 22.70 -15.86
CA VAL A 527 -12.50 21.77 -16.13
C VAL A 527 -12.33 20.70 -15.04
N PHE A 528 -12.66 21.00 -13.79
CA PHE A 528 -12.59 20.01 -12.71
C PHE A 528 -13.74 19.00 -12.79
N ASP A 529 -14.92 19.41 -13.27
CA ASP A 529 -16.03 18.48 -13.56
C ASP A 529 -15.68 17.55 -14.73
N PHE A 530 -14.96 18.07 -15.73
CA PHE A 530 -14.40 17.26 -16.81
C PHE A 530 -13.41 16.20 -16.28
N LEU A 531 -12.46 16.58 -15.42
CA LEU A 531 -11.53 15.63 -14.81
C LEU A 531 -12.24 14.59 -13.94
N ASP A 532 -13.18 15.00 -13.10
CA ASP A 532 -13.97 14.09 -12.27
C ASP A 532 -14.75 13.08 -13.12
N LYS A 533 -15.31 13.49 -14.26
CA LYS A 533 -16.01 12.58 -15.17
C LYS A 533 -15.09 11.58 -15.86
N ARG A 534 -13.89 12.00 -16.27
CA ARG A 534 -12.89 11.07 -16.83
C ARG A 534 -12.42 10.08 -15.78
N TRP A 535 -12.10 10.55 -14.58
CA TRP A 535 -11.77 9.69 -13.45
C TRP A 535 -12.89 8.70 -13.14
N LEU A 536 -14.15 9.14 -13.06
CA LEU A 536 -15.28 8.24 -12.77
C LEU A 536 -15.41 7.13 -13.81
N LYS A 537 -15.23 7.45 -15.11
CA LYS A 537 -15.22 6.45 -16.18
C LYS A 537 -14.07 5.44 -16.03
N TYR A 538 -12.88 5.91 -15.66
CA TYR A 538 -11.73 5.05 -15.37
C TYR A 538 -12.00 4.15 -14.15
N ALA A 539 -12.50 4.72 -13.06
CA ALA A 539 -12.88 4.03 -11.84
C ALA A 539 -13.94 2.94 -12.09
N GLU A 540 -14.85 3.16 -13.03
CA GLU A 540 -15.89 2.19 -13.41
C GLU A 540 -15.40 1.02 -14.25
N THR A 541 -14.33 1.24 -15.01
CA THR A 541 -13.95 0.30 -16.06
C THR A 541 -12.60 -0.33 -15.81
N GLU A 542 -11.58 0.42 -15.39
CA GLU A 542 -10.19 -0.02 -15.30
C GLU A 542 -9.77 -0.47 -13.88
N GLN A 543 -10.42 0.04 -12.83
CA GLN A 543 -10.03 -0.23 -11.43
C GLN A 543 -10.74 -1.43 -10.78
N ILE A 544 -11.63 -2.12 -11.51
CA ILE A 544 -12.38 -3.26 -10.99
C ILE A 544 -11.66 -4.55 -11.37
N SER A 545 -11.32 -5.37 -10.37
CA SER A 545 -10.67 -6.65 -10.61
C SER A 545 -11.68 -7.67 -11.18
N GLY A 546 -11.67 -7.84 -12.50
CA GLY A 546 -12.06 -9.10 -13.17
C GLY A 546 -13.51 -9.60 -13.09
N ALA A 547 -14.54 -8.80 -12.78
CA ALA A 547 -15.93 -9.28 -12.79
C ALA A 547 -16.77 -8.81 -14.00
N ASP A 548 -16.53 -7.60 -14.54
CA ASP A 548 -17.43 -6.98 -15.54
C ASP A 548 -16.69 -6.40 -16.78
N ARG A 549 -15.62 -7.07 -17.24
CA ARG A 549 -15.02 -6.82 -18.57
C ARG A 549 -15.13 -8.00 -19.50
#